data_AF-A0A227J2P8-F1
#
_entry.id   AF-A0A227J2P8-F1
#
_cell.length_a   1.000
_cell.length_b   1.000
_cell.length_c   1.000
_cell.angle_alpha   90.00
_cell.angle_beta   90.00
_cell.angle_gamma   90.00
#
_symmetry.space_group_name_H-M   'P 1'
#
loop_
_entity.id
_entity.type
_entity.pdbx_description
1 polymer ?
#
loop_
_entity_poly.entity_id
_entity_poly.type
_entity_poly.pdbx_seq_one_letter_code
_entity_poly.pdbx_strand_id
1 'polypeptide(L)'
;GKLLSALAGAGVFVSSACGGGGSCGQCRVKVKSGGGDILPTELDHITKGEAREGERLACQVAVKTDMDIELPEEIFGVKKWECTVISNDNKATFIK
;
A
#
# COMPACT_ATOMS: atom_id res chain seq x y z
N GLY A 1 6.41 -12.97 -4.57
CA GLY A 1 5.93 -12.16 -3.43
C GLY A 1 4.85 -11.19 -3.90
N LYS A 2 4.15 -10.51 -2.98
CA LYS A 2 3.26 -9.39 -3.32
C LYS A 2 4.07 -8.10 -3.47
N LEU A 3 3.60 -7.17 -4.28
CA LEU A 3 4.30 -5.91 -4.51
C LEU A 3 4.44 -5.08 -3.21
N LEU A 4 3.41 -5.05 -2.36
CA LEU A 4 3.46 -4.35 -1.07
C LEU A 4 4.64 -4.80 -0.20
N SER A 5 4.87 -6.11 -0.05
CA SER A 5 5.97 -6.61 0.78
C SER A 5 7.33 -6.45 0.11
N ALA A 6 7.38 -6.50 -1.23
CA ALA A 6 8.61 -6.21 -1.98
C ALA A 6 9.04 -4.74 -1.79
N LEU A 7 8.11 -3.79 -1.88
CA LEU A 7 8.36 -2.37 -1.65
C LEU A 7 8.82 -2.11 -0.22
N ALA A 8 8.12 -2.68 0.77
CA ALA A 8 8.52 -2.55 2.17
C ALA A 8 9.92 -3.11 2.44
N GLY A 9 10.29 -4.23 1.79
CA GLY A 9 11.64 -4.80 1.86
C GLY A 9 12.72 -3.91 1.24
N ALA A 10 12.34 -3.06 0.28
CA ALA A 10 13.22 -2.05 -0.33
C ALA A 10 13.20 -0.69 0.41
N GLY A 11 12.50 -0.59 1.56
CA GLY A 11 12.37 0.65 2.31
C GLY A 11 11.35 1.65 1.75
N VAL A 12 10.52 1.23 0.80
CA VAL A 12 9.43 2.05 0.22
C VAL A 12 8.11 1.66 0.89
N PHE A 13 7.56 2.58 1.69
CA PHE A 13 6.39 2.29 2.54
C PHE A 13 5.11 2.89 1.95
N VAL A 14 4.37 2.08 1.21
CA VAL A 14 3.04 2.46 0.71
C VAL A 14 1.99 2.28 1.81
N SER A 15 1.05 3.22 1.91
CA SER A 15 -0.06 3.19 2.86
C SER A 15 -0.83 1.87 2.81
N SER A 16 -1.00 1.21 3.95
CA SER A 16 -1.75 -0.04 4.05
C SER A 16 -2.29 -0.24 5.47
N ALA A 17 -3.61 -0.05 5.64
CA ALA A 17 -4.28 -0.28 6.92
C ALA A 17 -4.70 -1.76 7.15
N CYS A 18 -4.89 -2.54 6.08
CA CYS A 18 -5.43 -3.90 6.16
C CYS A 18 -4.37 -5.02 6.18
N GLY A 19 -3.08 -4.69 6.23
CA GLY A 19 -2.00 -5.69 6.22
C GLY A 19 -1.88 -6.50 4.92
N GLY A 20 -2.54 -6.07 3.84
CA GLY A 20 -2.46 -6.72 2.53
C GLY A 20 -3.67 -7.55 2.10
N GLY A 21 -4.77 -7.48 2.85
CA GLY A 21 -6.04 -8.16 2.51
C GLY A 21 -6.81 -7.57 1.32
N GLY A 22 -6.40 -6.43 0.77
CA GLY A 22 -7.09 -5.80 -0.36
C GLY A 22 -8.40 -5.08 -0.02
N SER A 23 -8.75 -4.97 1.26
CA SER A 23 -10.04 -4.42 1.71
C SER A 23 -10.04 -2.95 2.10
N CYS A 24 -8.87 -2.33 2.26
CA CYS A 24 -8.78 -0.90 2.64
C CYS A 24 -8.61 0.05 1.45
N GLY A 25 -8.22 -0.45 0.27
CA GLY A 25 -7.99 0.38 -0.92
C GLY A 25 -6.87 1.44 -0.84
N GLN A 26 -6.05 1.45 0.22
CA GLN A 26 -5.04 2.50 0.45
C GLN A 26 -3.71 2.27 -0.26
N CYS A 27 -3.37 1.00 -0.56
CA CYS A 27 -2.09 0.65 -1.17
C CYS A 27 -2.07 0.86 -2.69
N ARG A 28 -2.57 2.00 -3.13
CA ARG A 28 -2.67 2.40 -4.54
C ARG A 28 -1.29 2.60 -5.15
N VAL A 29 -1.13 2.14 -6.38
CA VAL A 29 0.11 2.21 -7.16
C VAL A 29 -0.25 2.20 -8.63
N LYS A 30 0.50 2.98 -9.42
CA LYS A 30 0.32 3.01 -10.87
C LYS A 30 1.34 2.09 -11.53
N VAL A 31 0.89 1.01 -12.14
CA VAL A 31 1.72 0.06 -12.88
C VAL A 31 1.81 0.51 -14.33
N LYS A 32 3.02 0.78 -14.82
CA LYS A 32 3.29 1.16 -16.21
C LYS A 32 3.57 -0.05 -17.08
N SER A 33 4.22 -1.08 -16.53
CA SER A 33 4.54 -2.32 -17.23
C SER A 33 4.55 -3.51 -16.25
N GLY A 34 4.18 -4.70 -16.74
CA GLY A 34 4.07 -5.91 -15.93
C GLY A 34 2.85 -5.94 -15.00
N GLY A 35 2.91 -6.70 -13.90
CA GLY A 35 1.86 -6.71 -12.85
C GLY A 35 0.61 -7.55 -13.13
N GLY A 36 0.46 -8.10 -14.34
CA GLY A 36 -0.64 -8.99 -14.72
C GLY A 36 -2.01 -8.30 -14.75
N ASP A 37 -3.09 -9.09 -14.79
CA ASP A 37 -4.46 -8.57 -14.86
C ASP A 37 -4.98 -8.06 -13.53
N ILE A 38 -5.92 -7.11 -13.58
CA ILE A 38 -6.62 -6.60 -12.40
C ILE A 38 -7.50 -7.70 -11.78
N LEU A 39 -7.41 -7.87 -10.47
CA LEU A 39 -8.19 -8.87 -9.74
C LEU A 39 -9.55 -8.31 -9.31
N PRO A 40 -10.58 -9.17 -9.10
CA PRO A 40 -11.88 -8.74 -8.60
C PRO A 40 -11.79 -7.97 -7.27
N THR A 41 -10.88 -8.36 -6.38
CA THR A 41 -10.63 -7.68 -5.10
C THR A 41 -10.13 -6.24 -5.27
N GLU A 42 -9.50 -5.93 -6.40
CA GLU A 42 -9.07 -4.57 -6.72
C GLU A 42 -10.22 -3.74 -7.26
N LEU A 43 -11.15 -4.35 -8.00
CA LEU A 43 -12.30 -3.67 -8.62
C LEU A 43 -13.32 -3.13 -7.61
N ASP A 44 -13.29 -3.61 -6.35
CA ASP A 44 -14.07 -3.04 -5.25
C ASP A 44 -13.60 -1.62 -4.89
N HIS A 45 -12.36 -1.28 -5.21
CA HIS A 45 -11.74 0.01 -4.91
C HIS A 45 -11.29 0.79 -6.14
N ILE A 46 -11.09 0.13 -7.27
CA ILE A 46 -10.52 0.70 -8.50
C ILE A 46 -11.56 0.57 -9.61
N THR A 47 -11.92 1.71 -10.20
CA THR A 47 -12.83 1.74 -11.34
C THR A 47 -12.15 1.21 -12.60
N LYS A 48 -12.95 0.78 -13.58
CA LYS A 48 -12.42 0.35 -14.89
C LYS A 48 -11.64 1.46 -15.62
N GLY A 49 -11.94 2.73 -15.35
CA GLY A 49 -11.20 3.87 -15.90
C GLY A 49 -9.80 3.95 -15.31
N GLU A 50 -9.70 3.96 -13.98
CA GLU A 50 -8.43 3.98 -13.26
C GLU A 50 -7.57 2.74 -13.59
N ALA A 51 -8.18 1.57 -13.68
CA ALA A 51 -7.49 0.34 -14.06
C ALA A 51 -6.84 0.42 -15.45
N ARG A 52 -7.48 1.12 -16.41
CA ARG A 52 -6.91 1.36 -17.75
C ARG A 52 -5.73 2.32 -17.71
N GLU A 53 -5.69 3.22 -16.73
CA GLU A 53 -4.54 4.09 -16.50
C GLU A 53 -3.41 3.37 -15.74
N GLY A 54 -3.61 2.10 -15.36
CA GLY A 54 -2.63 1.29 -14.65
C GLY A 54 -2.76 1.37 -13.13
N GLU A 55 -3.84 1.93 -12.59
CA GLU A 55 -4.05 1.95 -11.14
C GLU A 55 -4.31 0.54 -10.60
N ARG A 56 -3.61 0.16 -9.54
CA ARG A 56 -3.61 -1.18 -8.95
C ARG A 56 -3.46 -1.13 -7.43
N LEU A 57 -3.81 -2.21 -6.75
CA LEU A 57 -3.51 -2.37 -5.33
C LEU A 57 -2.20 -3.17 -5.16
N ALA A 58 -1.16 -2.53 -4.63
CA ALA A 58 0.15 -3.14 -4.42
C ALA A 58 0.09 -4.44 -3.59
N CYS A 59 -0.88 -4.59 -2.68
CA CYS A 59 -1.04 -5.83 -1.92
C CYS A 59 -1.61 -7.00 -2.73
N GLN A 60 -2.33 -6.73 -3.82
CA GLN A 60 -2.97 -7.74 -4.65
C GLN A 60 -2.08 -8.13 -5.85
N VAL A 61 -1.24 -7.21 -6.33
CA VAL A 61 -0.29 -7.44 -7.41
C VAL A 61 0.80 -8.44 -7.01
N ALA A 62 0.97 -9.50 -7.80
CA ALA A 62 2.04 -10.48 -7.63
C ALA A 62 3.23 -10.13 -8.53
N VAL A 63 4.42 -10.03 -7.93
CA VAL A 63 5.66 -9.75 -8.67
C VAL A 63 6.22 -11.08 -9.17
N LYS A 64 6.09 -11.31 -10.48
CA LYS A 64 6.57 -12.53 -11.19
C LYS A 64 7.53 -12.24 -12.34
N THR A 65 7.47 -11.03 -12.88
CA THR A 65 8.31 -10.52 -13.96
C THR A 65 8.82 -9.14 -13.56
N ASP A 66 9.74 -8.58 -14.33
CA ASP A 66 10.12 -7.18 -14.19
C ASP A 66 8.89 -6.27 -14.39
N MET A 67 8.89 -5.14 -13.68
CA MET A 67 7.77 -4.23 -13.61
C MET A 67 8.25 -2.79 -13.45
N ASP A 68 7.59 -1.88 -14.16
CA ASP A 68 7.74 -0.43 -13.95
C ASP A 68 6.50 0.08 -13.20
N ILE A 69 6.74 0.79 -12.10
CA ILE A 69 5.69 1.37 -11.27
C ILE A 69 5.97 2.84 -11.00
N GLU A 70 4.92 3.60 -10.73
CA GLU A 70 4.96 5.00 -10.35
C GLU A 70 4.24 5.16 -9.00
N LEU A 71 4.88 5.93 -8.11
CA LEU A 71 4.41 6.23 -6.76
C LEU A 71 4.56 7.73 -6.50
N PRO A 72 3.68 8.35 -5.70
CA PRO A 72 3.84 9.73 -5.25
C PRO A 72 5.18 9.96 -4.54
N GLU A 73 5.83 11.09 -4.80
CA GLU A 73 7.15 11.41 -4.23
C GLU A 73 7.15 11.43 -2.70
N GLU A 74 6.02 11.81 -2.10
CA GLU A 74 5.82 11.88 -0.65
C GLU A 74 6.11 10.54 0.06
N ILE A 75 5.90 9.42 -0.63
CA ILE A 75 6.13 8.07 -0.08
C ILE A 75 7.60 7.83 0.25
N PHE A 76 8.52 8.43 -0.50
CA PHE A 76 9.96 8.25 -0.29
C PHE A 76 10.48 9.01 0.94
N GLY A 77 9.71 9.97 1.47
CA GLY A 77 10.06 10.72 2.68
C GLY A 77 9.70 10.03 3.99
N VAL A 78 9.01 8.88 3.93
CA VAL A 78 8.51 8.18 5.12
C VAL A 78 9.66 7.60 5.93
N LYS A 79 9.65 7.86 7.24
CA LYS A 79 10.63 7.34 8.20
C LYS A 79 9.96 6.56 9.31
N LYS A 80 10.57 5.43 9.67
CA LYS A 80 10.19 4.70 10.87
C LYS A 80 10.89 5.34 12.08
N TRP A 81 10.12 5.60 13.12
CA TRP A 81 10.63 6.11 14.39
C TRP A 81 10.51 5.03 15.46
N GLU A 82 11.59 4.84 16.20
CA GLU A 82 11.56 4.08 17.44
C GLU A 82 11.28 5.07 18.58
N CYS A 83 10.18 4.86 19.29
CA CYS A 83 9.71 5.77 20.33
C CYS A 83 9.68 5.05 21.67
N THR A 84 10.00 5.77 22.75
CA THR A 84 9.85 5.30 24.13
C THR A 84 8.61 5.96 24.75
N VAL A 85 7.76 5.18 25.41
CA VAL A 85 6.59 5.70 26.13
C VAL A 85 7.08 6.47 27.35
N ILE A 86 6.73 7.76 27.44
CA ILE A 86 7.09 8.61 28.60
C ILE A 86 6.03 8.47 29.70
N SER A 87 4.76 8.60 29.34
CA SER A 87 3.61 8.33 30.22
C SER A 87 2.40 7.85 29.39
N ASN A 88 1.39 7.29 30.06
CA ASN A 88 0.16 6.77 29.44
C ASN A 88 -1.02 7.00 30.41
N ASP A 89 -1.30 8.29 30.66
CA ASP A 89 -2.21 8.75 31.71
C ASP A 89 -3.64 8.96 31.18
N ASN A 90 -4.61 8.29 31.83
CA ASN A 90 -6.03 8.41 31.48
C ASN A 90 -6.49 9.88 31.37
N LYS A 91 -7.13 10.21 30.25
CA LYS A 91 -7.79 11.51 30.00
C LYS A 91 -9.32 11.44 30.09
N ALA A 92 -9.91 10.26 29.88
CA ALA A 92 -11.33 10.00 30.04
C ALA A 92 -11.58 8.50 30.27
N THR A 93 -12.82 8.10 30.55
CA THR A 93 -13.21 6.69 30.79
C THR A 93 -12.70 5.72 29.71
N PHE A 94 -12.59 6.17 28.46
CA PHE A 94 -12.12 5.37 27.32
C PHE A 94 -10.91 5.97 26.58
N ILE A 95 -10.27 6.99 27.13
CA ILE A 95 -9.06 7.59 26.54
C ILE A 95 -7.95 7.44 27.57
N LYS A 96 -7.07 6.47 27.30
CA LYS A 96 -5.81 6.27 28.01
C LYS A 96 -4.75 7.23 27.50
#